data_AF-A0A932D570-F1
#
_entry.id   AF-A0A932D570-F1
#
_cell.length_a   1.000
_cell.length_b   1.000
_cell.length_c   1.000
_cell.angle_alpha   90.00
_cell.angle_beta   90.00
_cell.angle_gamma   90.00
#
_symmetry.space_group_name_H-M   'P 1'
#
loop_
_entity.id
_entity.type
_entity.pdbx_description
1 polymer ?
#
loop_
_entity_poly.entity_id
_entity_poly.type
_entity_poly.pdbx_seq_one_letter_code
_entity_poly.pdbx_strand_id
1 'polypeptide(L)'
;MIKGANLNRRSRKKSFSARVSGRSLDPEEILLRFIRLGFSSPVRVIVCLLRSHLRWSAEDITANFFDVPLRTLAERIEEAFAEKLEVPSLTAGVYLATLRRRLERPWRRGGRRRRDCLDADRPPPPLLGDTTLRAHLPQDAAAVEAVASAMDVRLRALKFKWTSRTTFRVFCEAHNKDLPNFIRARMRADSQEAEDIAQDTWQMVFKKRKTYDPSRSSLPAFLKYWAGVMILRYLYEKLRDAELFITFTDLLRRFPDLEAEPELDNVLAYVKGTLLADDVDHEALDLVHFQTQKILLSLSQPANQTLSAVLVLRFGVKPRTLAAKLSRTPLRRLAQKVEDCCVTGCDLPEDQVRACFQPLRSQLREKFNDAVKGLKKPAKYAHLRRRMIGRLTLAECCGPRRLSVRRMAVIISNWCHEVRARVAKQALKDAKFRADLNSLPLDARARLLPKPRPSKRRGATSGTVAQPPRPPQLPNVRHPQAGSAPARRWA
;
A
#
# COMPACT_ATOMS: atom_id res chain seq x y z
N MET A 1 50.76 49.66 30.69
CA MET A 1 50.87 48.50 31.60
C MET A 1 49.47 48.18 32.16
N ILE A 2 48.64 47.38 31.48
CA ILE A 2 48.21 45.97 31.77
C ILE A 2 47.89 45.73 33.27
N LYS A 3 46.76 45.19 33.77
CA LYS A 3 45.76 44.14 33.42
C LYS A 3 44.44 44.50 34.15
N GLY A 4 43.21 44.21 33.72
CA GLY A 4 42.69 43.05 32.99
C GLY A 4 41.91 42.12 33.94
N ALA A 5 40.68 42.50 34.32
CA ALA A 5 39.81 41.69 35.20
C ALA A 5 38.98 40.68 34.39
N ASN A 6 39.26 39.40 34.68
CA ASN A 6 38.71 38.21 34.03
C ASN A 6 37.22 37.97 34.34
N LEU A 7 36.36 38.10 33.33
CA LEU A 7 35.00 37.56 33.31
C LEU A 7 35.03 36.10 32.83
N ASN A 8 35.22 35.18 33.77
CA ASN A 8 35.31 33.74 33.50
C ASN A 8 33.89 33.11 33.45
N ARG A 9 33.10 33.41 32.40
CA ARG A 9 31.87 32.68 32.09
C ARG A 9 32.23 31.36 31.38
N ARG A 10 32.48 30.31 32.18
CA ARG A 10 32.59 28.93 31.70
C ARG A 10 31.29 28.49 31.02
N SER A 11 31.30 28.51 29.69
CA SER A 11 30.27 27.88 28.86
C SER A 11 30.37 26.35 28.99
N ARG A 12 29.57 25.77 29.88
CA ARG A 12 29.30 24.33 29.87
C ARG A 12 28.47 23.99 28.63
N LYS A 13 29.14 23.80 27.49
CA LYS A 13 28.60 23.03 26.36
C LYS A 13 28.42 21.58 26.84
N LYS A 14 27.27 21.28 27.45
CA LYS A 14 26.81 19.89 27.56
C LYS A 14 26.53 19.42 26.15
N SER A 15 27.49 18.71 25.56
CA SER A 15 27.31 17.91 24.36
C SER A 15 26.23 16.86 24.66
N PHE A 16 24.97 17.21 24.34
CA PHE A 16 23.82 16.33 24.44
C PHE A 16 23.88 15.33 23.27
N SER A 17 24.90 14.48 23.27
CA SER A 17 25.01 13.32 22.39
C SER A 17 24.25 12.16 23.03
N ALA A 18 22.94 12.34 23.20
CA ALA A 18 22.07 11.22 23.46
C ALA A 18 22.02 10.41 22.16
N ARG A 19 22.70 9.26 22.14
CA ARG A 19 22.48 8.21 21.13
C ARG A 19 21.05 7.70 21.28
N VAL A 20 20.09 8.48 20.80
CA VAL A 20 18.76 7.98 20.48
C VAL A 20 19.02 6.99 19.36
N SER A 21 18.91 5.69 19.65
CA SER A 21 18.85 4.61 18.68
C SER A 21 17.60 4.84 17.81
N GLY A 22 17.71 5.81 16.92
CA GLY A 22 16.60 6.46 16.26
C GLY A 22 16.12 5.58 15.13
N ARG A 23 15.07 4.81 15.39
CA ARG A 23 14.28 4.20 14.33
C ARG A 23 13.92 5.31 13.33
N SER A 24 14.19 5.07 12.05
CA SER A 24 13.78 6.01 10.99
C SER A 24 12.28 6.23 11.10
N LEU A 25 11.86 7.49 11.22
CA LEU A 25 10.44 7.83 11.19
C LEU A 25 9.85 7.39 9.84
N ASP A 26 8.60 6.94 9.87
CA ASP A 26 7.86 6.62 8.65
C ASP A 26 7.69 7.88 7.77
N PRO A 27 7.91 7.79 6.44
CA PRO A 27 7.80 8.93 5.53
C PRO A 27 6.49 9.70 5.61
N GLU A 28 5.35 9.02 5.78
CA GLU A 28 4.06 9.68 5.89
C GLU A 28 3.90 10.36 7.25
N GLU A 29 4.41 9.73 8.32
CA GLU A 29 4.43 10.34 9.66
C GLU A 29 5.22 11.65 9.67
N ILE A 30 6.37 11.69 9.00
CA ILE A 30 7.18 12.91 8.83
C ILE A 30 6.37 14.02 8.17
N LEU A 31 5.70 13.71 7.05
CA LEU A 31 4.88 14.68 6.31
C LEU A 31 3.72 15.21 7.18
N LEU A 32 3.06 14.33 7.93
CA LEU A 32 2.00 14.71 8.88
C LEU A 32 2.52 15.57 10.04
N ARG A 33 3.75 15.32 10.54
CA ARG A 33 4.41 16.17 11.54
C ARG A 33 4.68 17.57 10.97
N PHE A 34 5.11 17.68 9.71
CA PHE A 34 5.27 18.98 9.04
C PHE A 34 3.95 19.75 8.87
N ILE A 35 2.88 19.05 8.47
CA ILE A 35 1.53 19.62 8.39
C ILE A 35 1.11 20.19 9.75
N ARG A 36 1.38 19.46 10.83
CA ARG A 36 1.07 19.92 12.20
C ARG A 36 1.92 21.12 12.64
N LEU A 37 3.17 21.22 12.21
CA LEU A 37 3.98 22.43 12.36
C LEU A 37 3.47 23.61 11.52
N GLY A 38 2.40 23.40 10.75
CA GLY A 38 1.78 24.38 9.87
C GLY A 38 2.67 24.79 8.70
N PHE A 39 3.74 24.02 8.43
CA PHE A 39 4.85 24.46 7.58
C PHE A 39 5.28 25.90 7.91
N SER A 40 5.45 26.20 9.21
CA SER A 40 5.77 27.55 9.71
C SER A 40 6.99 28.20 9.04
N SER A 41 7.88 27.40 8.46
CA SER A 41 8.93 27.88 7.54
C SER A 41 9.05 26.92 6.35
N PRO A 42 8.40 27.22 5.20
CA PRO A 42 8.43 26.36 4.01
C PRO A 42 9.85 26.06 3.53
N VAL A 43 10.73 27.05 3.58
CA VAL A 43 12.17 26.94 3.24
C VAL A 43 12.86 25.88 4.08
N ARG A 44 12.73 25.95 5.42
CA ARG A 44 13.37 24.99 6.32
C ARG A 44 12.80 23.58 6.15
N VAL A 45 11.51 23.47 5.83
CA VAL A 45 10.89 22.17 5.53
C VAL A 45 11.45 21.59 4.24
N ILE A 46 11.56 22.37 3.16
CA ILE A 46 12.19 21.95 1.90
C ILE A 46 13.61 21.42 2.17
N VAL A 47 14.44 22.20 2.87
CA VAL A 47 15.81 21.78 3.22
C VAL A 47 15.83 20.47 4.02
N CYS A 48 14.98 20.34 5.03
CA CYS A 48 14.87 19.12 5.83
C CYS A 48 14.40 17.91 5.00
N LEU A 49 13.46 18.09 4.07
CA LEU A 49 12.99 17.02 3.19
C LEU A 49 14.10 16.55 2.23
N LEU A 50 14.82 17.49 1.60
CA LEU A 50 15.95 17.19 0.72
C LEU A 50 17.07 16.45 1.46
N ARG A 51 17.49 17.00 2.60
CA ARG A 51 18.66 16.53 3.35
C ARG A 51 18.37 15.28 4.18
N SER A 52 17.36 15.33 5.06
CA SER A 52 17.14 14.28 6.06
C SER A 52 16.34 13.10 5.51
N HIS A 53 15.49 13.31 4.50
CA HIS A 53 14.54 12.29 4.05
C HIS A 53 14.81 11.78 2.63
N LEU A 54 15.25 12.65 1.72
CA LEU A 54 15.68 12.25 0.37
C LEU A 54 17.18 11.92 0.28
N ARG A 55 17.92 12.16 1.38
CA ARG A 55 19.34 11.85 1.59
C ARG A 55 20.27 12.49 0.57
N TRP A 56 19.95 13.70 0.11
CA TRP A 56 20.90 14.50 -0.67
C TRP A 56 21.94 15.13 0.24
N SER A 57 23.20 15.22 -0.21
CA SER A 57 24.26 15.84 0.58
C SER A 57 24.04 17.35 0.68
N ALA A 58 24.62 18.00 1.71
CA ALA A 58 24.51 19.45 1.86
C ALA A 58 25.24 20.17 0.71
N GLU A 59 26.33 19.59 0.23
CA GLU A 59 27.11 20.01 -0.93
C GLU A 59 26.27 19.92 -2.20
N ASP A 60 25.62 18.78 -2.45
CA ASP A 60 24.74 18.61 -3.62
C ASP A 60 23.59 19.61 -3.61
N ILE A 61 23.02 19.89 -2.43
CA ILE A 61 21.95 20.87 -2.30
C ILE A 61 22.46 22.27 -2.64
N THR A 62 23.63 22.62 -2.13
CA THR A 62 24.26 23.93 -2.36
C THR A 62 24.65 24.13 -3.81
N ALA A 63 25.14 23.09 -4.48
CA ALA A 63 25.56 23.12 -5.87
C ALA A 63 24.38 23.13 -6.85
N ASN A 64 23.33 22.34 -6.60
CA ASN A 64 22.31 22.04 -7.61
C ASN A 64 20.94 22.68 -7.37
N PHE A 65 20.63 23.11 -6.15
CA PHE A 65 19.27 23.55 -5.77
C PHE A 65 19.18 24.97 -5.24
N PHE A 66 20.30 25.67 -5.01
CA PHE A 66 20.26 26.99 -4.39
C PHE A 66 19.61 28.07 -5.25
N ASP A 67 19.71 27.93 -6.57
CA ASP A 67 19.17 28.86 -7.57
C ASP A 67 17.87 28.38 -8.21
N VAL A 68 17.36 27.22 -7.79
CA VAL A 68 16.09 26.68 -8.27
C VAL A 68 14.94 27.32 -7.49
N PRO A 69 13.85 27.77 -8.16
CA PRO A 69 12.67 28.27 -7.47
C PRO A 69 12.10 27.26 -6.47
N LEU A 70 11.68 27.73 -5.29
CA LEU A 70 11.16 26.86 -4.24
C LEU A 70 9.94 26.04 -4.69
N ARG A 71 9.12 26.58 -5.61
CA ARG A 71 8.00 25.87 -6.22
C ARG A 71 8.47 24.64 -7.00
N THR A 72 9.46 24.81 -7.86
CA THR A 72 10.07 23.73 -8.65
C THR A 72 10.78 22.70 -7.74
N LEU A 73 11.41 23.16 -6.65
CA LEU A 73 11.97 22.23 -5.65
C LEU A 73 10.89 21.39 -4.96
N ALA A 74 9.73 21.98 -4.63
CA ALA A 74 8.63 21.23 -4.03
C ALA A 74 8.07 20.14 -4.97
N GLU A 75 8.01 20.42 -6.28
CA GLU A 75 7.63 19.44 -7.31
C GLU A 75 8.65 18.29 -7.40
N ARG A 76 9.95 18.62 -7.45
CA ARG A 76 11.03 17.61 -7.45
C ARG A 76 11.03 16.76 -6.18
N ILE A 77 10.71 17.36 -5.03
CA ILE A 77 10.56 16.62 -3.76
C ILE A 77 9.40 15.64 -3.86
N GLU A 78 8.26 16.04 -4.41
CA GLU A 78 7.10 15.15 -4.58
C GLU A 78 7.43 13.94 -5.46
N GLU A 79 8.07 14.16 -6.60
CA GLU A 79 8.54 13.10 -7.49
C GLU A 79 9.52 12.17 -6.79
N ALA A 80 10.50 12.74 -6.08
CA ALA A 80 11.50 11.98 -5.34
C ALA A 80 10.88 11.20 -4.17
N PHE A 81 9.87 11.73 -3.48
CA PHE A 81 9.10 11.01 -2.47
C PHE A 81 8.37 9.82 -3.09
N ALA A 82 7.76 10.02 -4.26
CA ALA A 82 7.03 8.97 -4.95
C ALA A 82 7.93 7.82 -5.44
N GLU A 83 9.16 8.16 -5.85
CA GLU A 83 10.16 7.22 -6.32
C GLU A 83 10.91 6.53 -5.18
N LYS A 84 11.51 7.30 -4.26
CA LYS A 84 12.45 6.81 -3.24
C LYS A 84 11.76 6.25 -2.00
N LEU A 85 10.64 6.84 -1.58
CA LEU A 85 9.98 6.51 -0.30
C LEU A 85 8.72 5.66 -0.47
N GLU A 86 8.46 5.20 -1.68
CA GLU A 86 7.35 4.30 -2.04
C GLU A 86 5.93 4.82 -1.76
N VAL A 87 5.81 6.11 -1.40
CA VAL A 87 4.53 6.78 -1.27
C VAL A 87 3.92 6.94 -2.67
N PRO A 88 2.63 6.63 -2.92
CA PRO A 88 2.03 6.92 -4.22
C PRO A 88 2.11 8.44 -4.54
N SER A 89 2.39 8.80 -5.79
CA SER A 89 2.53 10.22 -6.19
C SER A 89 1.31 11.06 -5.81
N LEU A 90 0.09 10.51 -5.97
CA LEU A 90 -1.14 11.17 -5.54
C LEU A 90 -1.15 11.45 -4.03
N THR A 91 -0.77 10.46 -3.22
CA THR A 91 -0.68 10.55 -1.75
C THR A 91 0.37 11.58 -1.33
N ALA A 92 1.55 11.57 -1.95
CA ALA A 92 2.60 12.57 -1.72
C ALA A 92 2.10 13.98 -2.07
N GLY A 93 1.37 14.13 -3.18
CA GLY A 93 0.76 15.39 -3.60
C GLY A 93 -0.26 15.94 -2.60
N VAL A 94 -1.09 15.09 -1.99
CA VAL A 94 -2.01 15.51 -0.93
C VAL A 94 -1.25 16.04 0.29
N TYR A 95 -0.21 15.34 0.74
CA TYR A 95 0.60 15.79 1.87
C TYR A 95 1.34 17.10 1.61
N LEU A 96 1.91 17.26 0.41
CA LEU A 96 2.67 18.44 0.01
C LEU A 96 1.79 19.58 -0.49
N ALA A 97 0.48 19.38 -0.68
CA ALA A 97 -0.46 20.45 -1.04
C ALA A 97 -0.43 21.61 -0.02
N THR A 98 -0.26 21.30 1.27
CA THR A 98 -0.14 22.34 2.30
C THR A 98 1.15 23.15 2.15
N LEU A 99 2.26 22.52 1.74
CA LEU A 99 3.51 23.21 1.43
C LEU A 99 3.32 24.13 0.21
N ARG A 100 2.73 23.63 -0.89
CA ARG A 100 2.46 24.42 -2.11
C ARG A 100 1.62 25.68 -1.82
N ARG A 101 0.51 25.53 -1.10
CA ARG A 101 -0.33 26.68 -0.68
C ARG A 101 0.44 27.71 0.17
N ARG A 102 1.47 27.27 0.91
CA ARG A 102 2.32 28.19 1.69
C ARG A 102 3.34 28.91 0.82
N LEU A 103 3.79 28.27 -0.26
CA LEU A 103 4.67 28.88 -1.26
C LEU A 103 3.94 29.93 -2.11
N GLU A 104 2.62 29.84 -2.26
CA GLU A 104 1.79 30.87 -2.93
C GLU A 104 1.64 32.17 -2.12
N ARG A 105 2.16 32.24 -0.89
CA ARG A 105 2.07 33.46 -0.07
C ARG A 105 3.14 34.48 -0.49
N PRO A 106 2.84 35.79 -0.45
CA PRO A 106 3.84 36.82 -0.70
C PRO A 106 5.00 36.71 0.29
N TRP A 107 6.23 36.78 -0.20
CA TRP A 107 7.42 36.73 0.64
C TRP A 107 7.54 38.02 1.46
N ARG A 108 7.71 37.88 2.78
CA ARG A 108 7.96 39.01 3.69
C ARG A 108 9.34 38.85 4.29
N ARG A 109 10.32 39.63 3.82
CA ARG A 109 11.65 39.71 4.44
C ARG A 109 11.46 40.25 5.88
N GLY A 110 12.05 39.55 6.85
CA GLY A 110 11.79 39.65 8.28
C GLY A 110 11.41 41.03 8.81
N GLY A 111 10.27 41.07 9.52
CA GLY A 111 9.78 42.23 10.25
C GLY A 111 8.34 42.57 9.86
N ARG A 112 7.48 42.79 10.86
CA ARG A 112 6.26 43.59 10.67
C ARG A 112 6.71 45.01 10.37
N ARG A 113 7.17 45.29 9.15
CA ARG A 113 7.32 46.68 8.70
C ARG A 113 5.90 47.25 8.72
N ARG A 114 5.69 48.29 9.55
CA ARG A 114 4.51 49.13 9.40
C ARG A 114 4.53 49.57 7.94
N ARG A 115 3.44 49.31 7.21
CA ARG A 115 3.23 49.93 5.91
C ARG A 115 3.05 51.39 6.21
N ASP A 116 4.12 52.16 6.12
CA ASP A 116 3.99 53.60 6.08
C ASP A 116 3.31 53.92 4.75
N CYS A 117 2.44 54.93 4.74
CA CYS A 117 1.62 55.35 3.59
C CYS A 117 2.44 55.69 2.32
N LEU A 118 3.77 55.78 2.44
CA LEU A 118 4.71 56.03 1.36
C LEU A 118 5.11 54.76 0.55
N ASP A 119 4.64 53.56 0.93
CA ASP A 119 4.95 52.31 0.23
C ASP A 119 3.99 51.97 -0.94
N ALA A 120 3.07 52.87 -1.32
CA ALA A 120 2.05 52.62 -2.34
C ALA A 120 2.63 52.29 -3.74
N ASP A 121 3.79 52.86 -4.08
CA ASP A 121 4.42 52.70 -5.40
C ASP A 121 5.39 51.51 -5.47
N ARG A 122 5.59 50.76 -4.37
CA ARG A 122 6.47 49.58 -4.42
C ARG A 122 5.79 48.41 -5.12
N PRO A 123 6.51 47.70 -6.03
CA PRO A 123 5.97 46.50 -6.63
C PRO A 123 5.61 45.48 -5.55
N PRO A 124 4.54 44.68 -5.75
CA PRO A 124 4.15 43.67 -4.79
C PRO A 124 5.33 42.71 -4.56
N PRO A 125 5.59 42.29 -3.31
CA PRO A 125 6.66 41.35 -3.05
C PRO A 125 6.41 40.05 -3.82
N PRO A 126 7.47 39.41 -4.36
CA PRO A 126 7.32 38.17 -5.10
C PRO A 126 6.70 37.08 -4.21
N LEU A 127 6.03 36.12 -4.84
CA LEU A 127 5.54 34.96 -4.12
C LEU A 127 6.71 34.15 -3.57
N LEU A 128 6.53 33.53 -2.40
CA LEU A 128 7.59 32.74 -1.76
C LEU A 128 8.06 31.59 -2.67
N GLY A 129 7.16 30.97 -3.43
CA GLY A 129 7.47 29.89 -4.38
C GLY A 129 8.41 30.31 -5.51
N ASP A 130 8.44 31.60 -5.85
CA ASP A 130 9.24 32.14 -6.96
C ASP A 130 10.62 32.60 -6.49
N THR A 131 10.83 32.64 -5.17
CA THR A 131 12.16 32.85 -4.58
C THR A 131 12.99 31.55 -4.62
N THR A 132 14.29 31.64 -4.32
CA THR A 132 15.23 30.51 -4.31
C THR A 132 15.81 30.30 -2.91
N LEU A 133 16.46 29.16 -2.63
CA LEU A 133 17.08 28.93 -1.31
C LEU A 133 18.14 29.99 -0.97
N ARG A 134 18.89 30.47 -1.98
CA ARG A 134 19.86 31.57 -1.84
C ARG A 134 19.25 32.84 -1.23
N ALA A 135 17.98 33.12 -1.50
CA ALA A 135 17.31 34.29 -0.95
C ALA A 135 17.04 34.22 0.57
N HIS A 136 17.12 33.01 1.16
CA HIS A 136 16.75 32.75 2.56
C HIS A 136 17.88 32.16 3.41
N LEU A 137 18.92 31.60 2.79
CA LEU A 137 20.01 30.90 3.44
C LEU A 137 21.34 31.31 2.81
N PRO A 138 22.43 31.42 3.59
CA PRO A 138 23.76 31.58 3.02
C PRO A 138 24.12 30.34 2.20
N GLN A 139 24.82 30.53 1.08
CA GLN A 139 25.25 29.46 0.17
C GLN A 139 26.43 28.69 0.76
N ASP A 140 26.14 27.94 1.82
CA ASP A 140 27.11 27.21 2.63
C ASP A 140 26.48 25.88 3.06
N ALA A 141 27.20 24.78 2.81
CA ALA A 141 26.78 23.44 3.21
C ALA A 141 26.57 23.33 4.72
N ALA A 142 27.36 24.06 5.54
CA ALA A 142 27.18 24.05 6.99
C ALA A 142 25.85 24.68 7.42
N ALA A 143 25.38 25.72 6.71
CA ALA A 143 24.08 26.33 6.96
C ALA A 143 22.92 25.40 6.58
N VAL A 144 23.04 24.68 5.46
CA VAL A 144 22.08 23.64 5.06
C VAL A 144 21.99 22.56 6.15
N GLU A 145 23.13 22.07 6.62
CA GLU A 145 23.20 21.02 7.65
C GLU A 145 22.61 21.49 8.98
N ALA A 146 22.91 22.72 9.40
CA ALA A 146 22.37 23.30 10.62
C ALA A 146 20.84 23.43 10.56
N VAL A 147 20.29 23.89 9.43
CA VAL A 147 18.84 23.99 9.23
C VAL A 147 18.18 22.61 9.23
N ALA A 148 18.73 21.65 8.48
CA ALA A 148 18.19 20.30 8.41
C ALA A 148 18.21 19.62 9.80
N SER A 149 19.33 19.71 10.51
CA SER A 149 19.50 19.15 11.86
C SER A 149 18.54 19.78 12.87
N ALA A 150 18.41 21.11 12.87
CA ALA A 150 17.49 21.79 13.77
C ALA A 150 16.02 21.40 13.50
N MET A 151 15.65 21.24 12.23
CA MET A 151 14.31 20.78 11.86
C MET A 151 14.08 19.31 12.22
N ASP A 152 15.06 18.44 12.02
CA ASP A 152 14.95 17.02 12.39
C ASP A 152 14.82 16.84 13.91
N VAL A 153 15.61 17.56 14.70
CA VAL A 153 15.46 17.62 16.17
C VAL A 153 14.05 18.08 16.56
N ARG A 154 13.55 19.13 15.92
CA ARG A 154 12.19 19.63 16.16
C ARG A 154 11.13 18.61 15.77
N LEU A 155 11.28 17.93 14.63
CA LEU A 155 10.36 16.88 14.19
C LEU A 155 10.33 15.72 15.17
N ARG A 156 11.49 15.23 15.59
CA ARG A 156 11.60 14.12 16.55
C ARG A 156 11.02 14.48 17.92
N ALA A 157 11.24 15.71 18.38
CA ALA A 157 10.68 16.21 19.64
C ALA A 157 9.15 16.34 19.62
N LEU A 158 8.53 16.51 18.44
CA LEU A 158 7.07 16.49 18.34
C LEU A 158 6.56 15.09 18.58
N LYS A 159 5.92 14.87 19.74
CA LYS A 159 5.09 13.68 19.92
C LYS A 159 4.05 13.65 18.81
N PHE A 160 4.15 12.65 17.92
CA PHE A 160 3.15 12.42 16.89
C PHE A 160 1.81 12.18 17.59
N LYS A 161 0.88 13.12 17.43
CA LYS A 161 -0.47 12.98 17.93
C LYS A 161 -1.37 12.87 16.71
N TRP A 162 -1.73 11.64 16.37
CA TRP A 162 -2.74 11.33 15.37
C TRP A 162 -4.09 11.99 15.70
N THR A 163 -4.31 12.43 16.96
CA THR A 163 -5.57 13.01 17.41
C THR A 163 -5.96 14.34 16.76
N SER A 164 -5.04 15.05 16.08
CA SER A 164 -5.35 16.29 15.36
C SER A 164 -6.33 16.02 14.21
N ARG A 165 -7.51 16.66 14.24
CA ARG A 165 -8.55 16.53 13.21
C ARG A 165 -8.03 16.90 11.82
N THR A 166 -7.17 17.92 11.72
CA THR A 166 -6.56 18.34 10.46
C THR A 166 -5.60 17.29 9.91
N THR A 167 -4.75 16.74 10.77
CA THR A 167 -3.77 15.70 10.39
C THR A 167 -4.49 14.44 9.93
N PHE A 168 -5.53 14.02 10.66
CA PHE A 168 -6.35 12.89 10.27
C PHE A 168 -7.09 13.12 8.95
N ARG A 169 -7.68 14.31 8.74
CA ARG A 169 -8.36 14.64 7.49
C ARG A 169 -7.42 14.54 6.29
N VAL A 170 -6.21 15.09 6.39
CA VAL A 170 -5.22 15.00 5.31
C VAL A 170 -4.82 13.54 5.05
N PHE A 171 -4.66 12.74 6.11
CA PHE A 171 -4.42 11.30 5.97
C PHE A 171 -5.58 10.58 5.25
N CYS A 172 -6.83 10.87 5.60
CA CYS A 172 -8.01 10.32 4.91
C CYS A 172 -8.04 10.73 3.44
N GLU A 173 -7.82 12.00 3.13
CA GLU A 173 -7.77 12.52 1.75
C GLU A 173 -6.68 11.80 0.93
N ALA A 174 -5.50 11.58 1.52
CA ALA A 174 -4.36 10.94 0.86
C ALA A 174 -4.59 9.47 0.53
N HIS A 175 -5.44 8.78 1.31
CA HIS A 175 -5.74 7.35 1.19
C HIS A 175 -7.19 7.05 0.75
N ASN A 176 -7.96 8.08 0.35
CA ASN A 176 -9.38 7.93 0.04
C ASN A 176 -9.65 6.96 -1.12
N LYS A 177 -8.72 6.85 -2.08
CA LYS A 177 -8.82 5.88 -3.19
C LYS A 177 -8.19 4.54 -2.83
N ASP A 178 -7.15 4.54 -2.02
CA ASP A 178 -6.36 3.34 -1.71
C ASP A 178 -7.12 2.38 -0.80
N LEU A 179 -7.88 2.91 0.16
CA LEU A 179 -8.66 2.09 1.08
C LEU A 179 -9.78 1.29 0.37
N PRO A 180 -10.70 1.90 -0.40
CA PRO A 180 -11.69 1.14 -1.16
C PRO A 180 -11.06 0.15 -2.14
N ASN A 181 -9.96 0.53 -2.82
CA ASN A 181 -9.23 -0.37 -3.71
C ASN A 181 -8.69 -1.60 -2.96
N PHE A 182 -8.15 -1.40 -1.76
CA PHE A 182 -7.67 -2.46 -0.88
C PHE A 182 -8.81 -3.41 -0.46
N ILE A 183 -9.97 -2.87 -0.12
CA ILE A 183 -11.17 -3.64 0.26
C ILE A 183 -11.69 -4.44 -0.95
N ARG A 184 -11.89 -3.80 -2.10
CA ARG A 184 -12.31 -4.45 -3.35
C ARG A 184 -11.39 -5.61 -3.73
N ALA A 185 -10.08 -5.42 -3.61
CA ALA A 185 -9.11 -6.47 -3.93
C ALA A 185 -9.25 -7.71 -3.04
N ARG A 186 -9.69 -7.56 -1.78
CA ARG A 186 -9.86 -8.68 -0.83
C ARG A 186 -11.22 -9.34 -0.91
N MET A 187 -12.28 -8.54 -0.97
CA MET A 187 -13.64 -9.05 -0.89
C MET A 187 -14.21 -9.44 -2.24
N ARG A 188 -13.69 -8.83 -3.32
CA ARG A 188 -14.35 -8.82 -4.64
C ARG A 188 -15.78 -8.28 -4.57
N ALA A 189 -16.00 -7.44 -3.57
CA ALA A 189 -17.21 -6.66 -3.38
C ALA A 189 -17.45 -5.77 -4.61
N ASP A 190 -18.71 -5.38 -4.80
CA ASP A 190 -19.01 -4.31 -5.75
C ASP A 190 -18.41 -2.98 -5.28
N SER A 191 -18.50 -1.93 -6.11
CA SER A 191 -17.91 -0.65 -5.74
C SER A 191 -18.60 -0.04 -4.52
N GLN A 192 -19.89 -0.29 -4.33
CA GLN A 192 -20.71 0.33 -3.29
C GLN A 192 -20.40 -0.30 -1.93
N GLU A 193 -20.46 -1.64 -1.82
CA GLU A 193 -20.10 -2.39 -0.62
C GLU A 193 -18.70 -2.03 -0.12
N ALA A 194 -17.74 -1.87 -1.05
CA ALA A 194 -16.38 -1.50 -0.68
C ALA A 194 -16.27 -0.05 -0.17
N GLU A 195 -17.12 0.86 -0.65
CA GLU A 195 -17.19 2.24 -0.16
C GLU A 195 -17.86 2.31 1.22
N ASP A 196 -18.93 1.55 1.44
CA ASP A 196 -19.60 1.45 2.75
C ASP A 196 -18.62 0.93 3.82
N ILE A 197 -17.91 -0.16 3.52
CA ILE A 197 -16.89 -0.71 4.42
C ILE A 197 -15.72 0.26 4.61
N ALA A 198 -15.34 1.02 3.58
CA ALA A 198 -14.30 2.05 3.71
C ALA A 198 -14.74 3.17 4.66
N GLN A 199 -16.01 3.60 4.59
CA GLN A 199 -16.58 4.59 5.50
C GLN A 199 -16.56 4.10 6.95
N ASP A 200 -16.99 2.88 7.21
CA ASP A 200 -16.94 2.29 8.55
C ASP A 200 -15.51 2.10 9.05
N THR A 201 -14.61 1.73 8.16
CA THR A 201 -13.17 1.65 8.46
C THR A 201 -12.62 3.00 8.89
N TRP A 202 -12.98 4.11 8.22
CA TRP A 202 -12.54 5.43 8.63
C TRP A 202 -13.05 5.81 10.02
N GLN A 203 -14.30 5.47 10.34
CA GLN A 203 -14.85 5.67 11.69
C GLN A 203 -14.09 4.85 12.73
N MET A 204 -13.77 3.59 12.42
CA MET A 204 -13.01 2.70 13.31
C MET A 204 -11.59 3.23 13.54
N VAL A 205 -10.87 3.57 12.47
CA VAL A 205 -9.52 4.16 12.56
C VAL A 205 -9.55 5.46 13.36
N PHE A 206 -10.58 6.29 13.18
CA PHE A 206 -10.74 7.48 14.01
C PHE A 206 -10.88 7.10 15.48
N LYS A 207 -11.79 6.17 15.85
CA LYS A 207 -11.96 5.71 17.24
C LYS A 207 -10.65 5.17 17.83
N LYS A 208 -9.94 4.33 17.08
CA LYS A 208 -8.70 3.65 17.49
C LYS A 208 -7.44 4.51 17.33
N ARG A 209 -7.50 5.72 16.77
CA ARG A 209 -6.31 6.57 16.55
C ARG A 209 -5.44 6.84 17.78
N LYS A 210 -6.02 6.75 18.99
CA LYS A 210 -5.30 6.92 20.26
C LYS A 210 -4.43 5.72 20.63
N THR A 211 -4.75 4.53 20.09
CA THR A 211 -3.99 3.29 20.32
C THR A 211 -2.89 3.06 19.30
N TYR A 212 -2.78 3.93 18.28
CA TYR A 212 -1.71 3.84 17.30
C TYR A 212 -0.35 4.02 17.95
N ASP A 213 0.50 3.00 17.78
CA ASP A 213 1.90 3.03 18.16
C ASP A 213 2.80 2.95 16.90
N PRO A 214 3.53 4.02 16.55
CA PRO A 214 4.45 4.01 15.42
C PRO A 214 5.61 3.03 15.60
N SER A 215 5.85 2.54 16.82
CA SER A 215 6.84 1.49 17.08
C SER A 215 6.34 0.10 16.64
N ARG A 216 5.02 -0.11 16.59
CA ARG A 216 4.45 -1.40 16.17
C ARG A 216 4.20 -1.46 14.66
N SER A 217 3.72 -0.38 14.06
CA SER A 217 3.37 -0.36 12.64
C SER A 217 3.40 1.05 12.05
N SER A 218 3.48 1.15 10.72
CA SER A 218 3.30 2.43 10.00
C SER A 218 1.83 2.80 9.87
N LEU A 219 1.53 4.08 9.59
CA LEU A 219 0.16 4.58 9.41
C LEU A 219 -0.63 3.78 8.35
N PRO A 220 -0.07 3.48 7.16
CA PRO A 220 -0.80 2.70 6.15
C PRO A 220 -1.02 1.24 6.58
N ALA A 221 -0.11 0.67 7.36
CA ALA A 221 -0.29 -0.67 7.93
C ALA A 221 -1.42 -0.68 8.97
N PHE A 222 -1.46 0.33 9.84
CA PHE A 222 -2.53 0.54 10.81
C PHE A 222 -3.90 0.72 10.13
N LEU A 223 -3.97 1.50 9.05
CA LEU A 223 -5.19 1.64 8.24
C LEU A 223 -5.64 0.28 7.67
N LYS A 224 -4.71 -0.47 7.08
CA LYS A 224 -4.99 -1.78 6.46
C LYS A 224 -5.37 -2.85 7.48
N TYR A 225 -4.86 -2.75 8.71
CA TYR A 225 -5.24 -3.59 9.83
C TYR A 225 -6.74 -3.42 10.14
N TRP A 226 -7.16 -2.19 10.44
CA TRP A 226 -8.57 -1.91 10.75
C TRP A 226 -9.49 -2.15 9.56
N ALA A 227 -9.04 -1.91 8.33
CA ALA A 227 -9.77 -2.31 7.13
C ALA A 227 -10.00 -3.84 7.10
N GLY A 228 -8.98 -4.62 7.48
CA GLY A 228 -9.09 -6.07 7.62
C GLY A 228 -10.15 -6.49 8.64
N VAL A 229 -10.12 -5.89 9.83
CA VAL A 229 -11.11 -6.12 10.89
C VAL A 229 -12.53 -5.80 10.40
N MET A 230 -12.73 -4.67 9.72
CA MET A 230 -14.05 -4.31 9.18
C MET A 230 -14.52 -5.26 8.08
N ILE A 231 -13.60 -5.75 7.23
CA ILE A 231 -13.91 -6.80 6.25
C ILE A 231 -14.37 -8.08 6.95
N LEU A 232 -13.71 -8.51 8.02
CA LEU A 232 -14.12 -9.72 8.76
C LEU A 232 -15.51 -9.58 9.34
N ARG A 233 -15.80 -8.44 9.98
CA ARG A 233 -17.14 -8.17 10.53
C ARG A 233 -18.22 -8.22 9.46
N TYR A 234 -17.99 -7.56 8.32
CA TYR A 234 -18.93 -7.61 7.21
C TYR A 234 -19.14 -9.04 6.69
N LEU A 235 -18.05 -9.81 6.51
CA LEU A 235 -18.14 -11.18 5.98
C LEU A 235 -18.88 -12.12 6.95
N TYR A 236 -18.69 -11.92 8.25
CA TYR A 236 -19.43 -12.62 9.30
C TYR A 236 -20.93 -12.25 9.25
N GLU A 237 -21.27 -10.96 9.20
CA GLU A 237 -22.66 -10.50 9.13
C GLU A 237 -23.39 -10.98 7.86
N LYS A 238 -22.66 -11.22 6.76
CA LYS A 238 -23.20 -11.74 5.51
C LYS A 238 -23.12 -13.27 5.37
N LEU A 239 -22.68 -13.99 6.42
CA LEU A 239 -22.53 -15.46 6.42
C LEU A 239 -21.71 -15.97 5.24
N ARG A 240 -20.58 -15.30 4.98
CA ARG A 240 -19.64 -15.61 3.90
C ARG A 240 -18.45 -16.40 4.43
N ASP A 241 -18.73 -17.57 4.99
CA ASP A 241 -17.81 -18.35 5.83
C ASP A 241 -16.46 -18.62 5.15
N ALA A 242 -16.52 -18.97 3.86
CA ALA A 242 -15.31 -19.24 3.11
C ALA A 242 -14.43 -17.99 2.97
N GLU A 243 -15.01 -16.84 2.62
CA GLU A 243 -14.26 -15.61 2.54
C GLU A 243 -13.79 -15.11 3.90
N LEU A 244 -14.60 -15.32 4.94
CA LEU A 244 -14.31 -14.96 6.31
C LEU A 244 -13.03 -15.67 6.77
N PHE A 245 -12.97 -16.99 6.62
CA PHE A 245 -11.84 -17.80 7.05
C PHE A 245 -10.52 -17.46 6.34
N ILE A 246 -10.56 -17.33 5.00
CA ILE A 246 -9.38 -16.94 4.21
C ILE A 246 -8.85 -15.58 4.69
N THR A 247 -9.77 -14.63 4.89
CA THR A 247 -9.40 -13.27 5.30
C THR A 247 -8.86 -13.27 6.72
N PHE A 248 -9.47 -14.06 7.61
CA PHE A 248 -9.05 -14.21 9.00
C PHE A 248 -7.64 -14.79 9.07
N THR A 249 -7.38 -15.89 8.36
CA THR A 249 -6.06 -16.54 8.31
C THR A 249 -4.98 -15.62 7.73
N ASP A 250 -5.27 -14.87 6.64
CA ASP A 250 -4.29 -13.91 6.08
C ASP A 250 -4.03 -12.74 7.03
N LEU A 251 -5.02 -12.29 7.80
CA LEU A 251 -4.85 -11.24 8.80
C LEU A 251 -4.07 -11.73 10.01
N LEU A 252 -4.41 -12.89 10.57
CA LEU A 252 -3.71 -13.49 11.71
C LEU A 252 -2.22 -13.70 11.41
N ARG A 253 -1.89 -14.20 10.21
CA ARG A 253 -0.50 -14.33 9.75
C ARG A 253 0.25 -13.01 9.69
N ARG A 254 -0.43 -11.90 9.37
CA ARG A 254 0.19 -10.57 9.27
C ARG A 254 0.21 -9.82 10.59
N PHE A 255 -0.75 -10.10 11.45
CA PHE A 255 -1.03 -9.42 12.70
C PHE A 255 -1.38 -10.49 13.74
N PRO A 256 -0.37 -11.11 14.38
CA PRO A 256 -0.60 -12.18 15.35
C PRO A 256 -1.48 -11.75 16.53
N ASP A 257 -1.43 -10.46 16.90
CA ASP A 257 -2.22 -9.88 18.00
C ASP A 257 -3.72 -9.73 17.66
N LEU A 258 -4.17 -10.11 16.47
CA LEU A 258 -5.56 -9.97 16.02
C LEU A 258 -6.56 -10.68 16.94
N GLU A 259 -6.15 -11.80 17.56
CA GLU A 259 -7.01 -12.55 18.48
C GLU A 259 -7.32 -11.82 19.78
N ALA A 260 -6.53 -10.81 20.15
CA ALA A 260 -6.75 -10.00 21.33
C ALA A 260 -7.68 -8.81 21.07
N GLU A 261 -8.21 -8.64 19.86
CA GLU A 261 -9.10 -7.52 19.54
C GLU A 261 -10.55 -7.81 19.95
N PRO A 262 -11.11 -7.04 20.90
CA PRO A 262 -12.46 -7.28 21.42
C PRO A 262 -13.54 -7.06 20.35
N GLU A 263 -13.27 -6.24 19.32
CA GLU A 263 -14.19 -6.07 18.18
C GLU A 263 -14.40 -7.35 17.36
N LEU A 264 -13.58 -8.38 17.59
CA LEU A 264 -13.65 -9.65 16.88
C LEU A 264 -14.13 -10.80 17.74
N ASP A 265 -14.50 -10.63 19.02
CA ASP A 265 -14.86 -11.74 19.92
C ASP A 265 -15.92 -12.67 19.31
N ASN A 266 -17.00 -12.12 18.74
CA ASN A 266 -18.04 -12.90 18.08
C ASN A 266 -17.53 -13.61 16.81
N VAL A 267 -16.68 -12.93 16.03
CA VAL A 267 -16.09 -13.50 14.82
C VAL A 267 -15.10 -14.61 15.17
N LEU A 268 -14.31 -14.42 16.22
CA LEU A 268 -13.34 -15.39 16.74
C LEU A 268 -14.06 -16.59 17.33
N ALA A 269 -15.11 -16.39 18.13
CA ALA A 269 -15.93 -17.48 18.66
C ALA A 269 -16.57 -18.28 17.52
N TYR A 270 -17.11 -17.60 16.51
CA TYR A 270 -17.68 -18.25 15.33
C TYR A 270 -16.63 -19.02 14.53
N VAL A 271 -15.48 -18.41 14.22
CA VAL A 271 -14.40 -19.06 13.49
C VAL A 271 -13.82 -20.22 14.31
N LYS A 272 -13.58 -20.06 15.61
CA LYS A 272 -13.07 -21.13 16.46
C LYS A 272 -14.07 -22.29 16.59
N GLY A 273 -15.35 -22.00 16.80
CA GLY A 273 -16.40 -23.01 17.00
C GLY A 273 -16.89 -23.69 15.71
N THR A 274 -16.79 -23.01 14.56
CA THR A 274 -17.33 -23.54 13.28
C THR A 274 -16.22 -24.01 12.34
N LEU A 275 -15.00 -23.48 12.49
CA LEU A 275 -13.90 -23.66 11.54
C LEU A 275 -12.62 -24.24 12.16
N LEU A 276 -12.52 -24.34 13.49
CA LEU A 276 -11.39 -24.99 14.18
C LEU A 276 -11.83 -26.13 15.12
N ALA A 277 -13.11 -26.47 15.11
CA ALA A 277 -13.66 -27.56 15.91
C ALA A 277 -13.39 -28.95 15.31
N ASP A 278 -12.92 -29.03 14.07
CA ASP A 278 -12.38 -30.25 13.48
C ASP A 278 -10.85 -30.15 13.48
N ASP A 279 -10.16 -31.19 13.97
CA ASP A 279 -8.76 -31.43 13.66
C ASP A 279 -8.61 -31.33 12.14
N VAL A 280 -8.12 -30.21 11.63
CA VAL A 280 -7.89 -30.03 10.21
C VAL A 280 -6.87 -31.09 9.83
N ASP A 281 -7.36 -32.16 9.23
CA ASP A 281 -6.54 -33.26 8.74
C ASP A 281 -5.49 -32.66 7.79
N HIS A 282 -4.28 -32.50 8.33
CA HIS A 282 -3.16 -31.90 7.62
C HIS A 282 -2.87 -32.69 6.34
N GLU A 283 -3.13 -34.00 6.36
CA GLU A 283 -2.99 -34.88 5.20
C GLU A 283 -3.99 -34.51 4.09
N ALA A 284 -5.25 -34.24 4.46
CA ALA A 284 -6.27 -33.82 3.52
C ALA A 284 -5.98 -32.41 2.95
N LEU A 285 -5.47 -31.49 3.78
CA LEU A 285 -5.05 -30.16 3.31
C LEU A 285 -3.86 -30.24 2.34
N ASP A 286 -2.87 -31.09 2.61
CA ASP A 286 -1.73 -31.31 1.74
C ASP A 286 -2.12 -32.02 0.44
N LEU A 287 -3.08 -32.96 0.48
CA LEU A 287 -3.65 -33.57 -0.69
C LEU A 287 -4.29 -32.51 -1.60
N VAL A 288 -5.10 -31.61 -1.07
CA VAL A 288 -5.73 -30.59 -1.92
C VAL A 288 -4.74 -29.50 -2.35
N HIS A 289 -3.72 -29.18 -1.55
CA HIS A 289 -2.60 -28.37 -2.03
C HIS A 289 -1.88 -29.02 -3.20
N PHE A 290 -1.64 -30.33 -3.14
CA PHE A 290 -1.05 -31.08 -4.24
C PHE A 290 -1.93 -31.09 -5.47
N GLN A 291 -3.23 -31.32 -5.33
CA GLN A 291 -4.15 -31.27 -6.47
C GLN A 291 -4.23 -29.88 -7.08
N THR A 292 -4.24 -28.84 -6.25
CA THR A 292 -4.17 -27.44 -6.70
C THR A 292 -2.88 -27.20 -7.50
N GLN A 293 -1.76 -27.77 -7.07
CA GLN A 293 -0.49 -27.71 -7.78
C GLN A 293 -0.51 -28.49 -9.09
N LYS A 294 -1.09 -29.69 -9.12
CA LYS A 294 -1.28 -30.49 -10.34
C LYS A 294 -2.15 -29.75 -11.35
N ILE A 295 -3.23 -29.11 -10.91
CA ILE A 295 -4.05 -28.23 -11.74
C ILE A 295 -3.21 -27.05 -12.24
N LEU A 296 -2.51 -26.36 -11.34
CA LEU A 296 -1.67 -25.21 -11.67
C LEU A 296 -0.62 -25.53 -12.76
N LEU A 297 0.05 -26.69 -12.65
CA LEU A 297 1.09 -27.13 -13.59
C LEU A 297 0.53 -27.69 -14.90
N SER A 298 -0.70 -28.21 -14.89
CA SER A 298 -1.37 -28.73 -16.10
C SER A 298 -2.12 -27.67 -16.91
N LEU A 299 -2.40 -26.49 -16.32
CA LEU A 299 -3.03 -25.39 -17.06
C LEU A 299 -2.13 -24.93 -18.22
N SER A 300 -2.73 -24.70 -19.38
CA SER A 300 -2.09 -24.04 -20.52
C SER A 300 -1.85 -22.55 -20.22
N GLN A 301 -0.83 -22.27 -19.43
CA GLN A 301 -0.34 -20.95 -19.07
C GLN A 301 1.11 -20.78 -19.54
N PRO A 302 1.55 -19.55 -19.84
CA PRO A 302 2.96 -19.28 -20.08
C PRO A 302 3.81 -19.69 -18.87
N ALA A 303 4.91 -20.40 -19.12
CA ALA A 303 5.81 -20.93 -18.09
C ALA A 303 6.24 -19.88 -17.03
N ASN A 304 6.46 -18.63 -17.43
CA ASN A 304 6.80 -17.53 -16.52
C ASN A 304 5.69 -17.21 -15.52
N GLN A 305 4.41 -17.29 -15.93
CA GLN A 305 3.27 -17.07 -15.05
C GLN A 305 3.11 -18.23 -14.07
N THR A 306 3.23 -19.46 -14.55
CA THR A 306 3.17 -20.68 -13.73
C THR A 306 4.26 -20.66 -12.65
N LEU A 307 5.52 -20.44 -13.03
CA LEU A 307 6.63 -20.39 -12.07
C LEU A 307 6.48 -19.26 -11.05
N SER A 308 6.05 -18.09 -11.50
CA SER A 308 5.77 -16.96 -10.59
C SER A 308 4.67 -17.31 -9.60
N ALA A 309 3.59 -17.93 -10.06
CA ALA A 309 2.49 -18.35 -9.22
C ALA A 309 2.91 -19.41 -8.21
N VAL A 310 3.67 -20.45 -8.60
CA VAL A 310 4.17 -21.45 -7.64
C VAL A 310 5.03 -20.80 -6.55
N LEU A 311 6.00 -19.96 -6.92
CA LEU A 311 6.88 -19.29 -5.96
C LEU A 311 6.13 -18.36 -5.00
N VAL A 312 5.15 -17.61 -5.51
CA VAL A 312 4.40 -16.65 -4.68
C VAL A 312 3.33 -17.36 -3.84
N LEU A 313 2.63 -18.33 -4.41
CA LEU A 313 1.46 -18.97 -3.78
C LEU A 313 1.85 -20.11 -2.85
N ARG A 314 2.77 -20.99 -3.24
CA ARG A 314 3.21 -22.14 -2.43
C ARG A 314 4.34 -21.75 -1.48
N PHE A 315 5.37 -21.09 -1.99
CA PHE A 315 6.57 -20.78 -1.20
C PHE A 315 6.54 -19.40 -0.52
N GLY A 316 5.43 -18.65 -0.65
CA GLY A 316 5.27 -17.34 -0.01
C GLY A 316 6.28 -16.28 -0.45
N VAL A 317 6.99 -16.49 -1.56
CA VAL A 317 7.99 -15.53 -2.06
C VAL A 317 7.27 -14.25 -2.47
N LYS A 318 7.58 -13.14 -1.81
CA LYS A 318 6.98 -11.84 -2.15
C LYS A 318 7.29 -11.50 -3.63
N PRO A 319 6.32 -11.01 -4.44
CA PRO A 319 6.57 -10.63 -5.84
C PRO A 319 7.74 -9.68 -6.03
N ARG A 320 7.99 -8.79 -5.06
CA ARG A 320 9.14 -7.88 -5.04
C ARG A 320 10.47 -8.61 -4.86
N THR A 321 10.52 -9.61 -3.99
CA THR A 321 11.71 -10.46 -3.80
C THR A 321 11.98 -11.28 -5.05
N LEU A 322 10.93 -11.82 -5.68
CA LEU A 322 11.04 -12.52 -6.97
C LEU A 322 11.62 -11.59 -8.05
N ALA A 323 11.06 -10.37 -8.18
CA ALA A 323 11.53 -9.36 -9.11
C ALA A 323 12.97 -8.88 -8.84
N ALA A 324 13.38 -8.78 -7.57
CA ALA A 324 14.71 -8.28 -7.21
C ALA A 324 15.79 -9.35 -7.36
N LYS A 325 15.54 -10.56 -6.85
CA LYS A 325 16.57 -11.60 -6.69
C LYS A 325 16.57 -12.65 -7.80
N LEU A 326 15.41 -12.96 -8.35
CA LEU A 326 15.24 -14.12 -9.24
C LEU A 326 14.90 -13.71 -10.68
N SER A 327 14.65 -12.41 -10.93
CA SER A 327 14.20 -11.93 -12.23
C SER A 327 15.17 -12.19 -13.38
N ARG A 328 16.47 -12.26 -13.09
CA ARG A 328 17.54 -12.54 -14.05
C ARG A 328 17.88 -14.03 -14.19
N THR A 329 17.22 -14.90 -13.42
CA THR A 329 17.46 -16.34 -13.48
C THR A 329 16.75 -16.92 -14.71
N PRO A 330 17.42 -17.74 -15.54
CA PRO A 330 16.74 -18.44 -16.63
C PRO A 330 15.58 -19.29 -16.12
N LEU A 331 14.45 -19.28 -16.83
CA LEU A 331 13.23 -19.98 -16.43
C LEU A 331 13.46 -21.47 -16.21
N ARG A 332 14.33 -22.11 -16.98
CA ARG A 332 14.69 -23.52 -16.78
C ARG A 332 15.35 -23.77 -15.41
N ARG A 333 16.29 -22.91 -15.01
CA ARG A 333 16.95 -23.02 -13.70
C ARG A 333 15.97 -22.71 -12.58
N LEU A 334 15.07 -21.74 -12.79
CA LEU A 334 14.03 -21.42 -11.82
C LEU A 334 13.05 -22.58 -11.64
N ALA A 335 12.65 -23.24 -12.73
CA ALA A 335 11.80 -24.41 -12.70
C ALA A 335 12.44 -25.58 -11.96
N GLN A 336 13.71 -25.87 -12.21
CA GLN A 336 14.44 -26.91 -11.48
C GLN A 336 14.45 -26.63 -9.98
N LYS A 337 14.79 -25.40 -9.56
CA LYS A 337 14.77 -25.03 -8.14
C LYS A 337 13.38 -25.18 -7.51
N VAL A 338 12.34 -24.76 -8.22
CA VAL A 338 10.96 -24.88 -7.74
C VAL A 338 10.56 -26.35 -7.60
N GLU A 339 10.92 -27.16 -8.59
CA GLU A 339 10.66 -28.60 -8.57
C GLU A 339 11.38 -29.28 -7.41
N ASP A 340 12.68 -29.02 -7.22
CA ASP A 340 13.47 -29.58 -6.13
C ASP A 340 12.91 -29.17 -4.77
N CYS A 341 12.48 -27.90 -4.61
CA CYS A 341 11.81 -27.45 -3.39
C CYS A 341 10.44 -28.10 -3.17
N CYS A 342 9.74 -28.53 -4.23
CA CYS A 342 8.49 -29.27 -4.09
C CYS A 342 8.74 -30.73 -3.73
N VAL A 343 9.81 -31.35 -4.25
CA VAL A 343 10.20 -32.72 -3.89
C VAL A 343 10.62 -32.79 -2.43
N THR A 344 11.36 -31.80 -1.92
CA THR A 344 11.81 -31.81 -0.51
C THR A 344 10.76 -31.31 0.48
N GLY A 345 9.72 -30.60 0.03
CA GLY A 345 8.74 -29.92 0.88
C GLY A 345 7.31 -30.43 0.76
N CYS A 346 7.09 -31.57 0.10
CA CYS A 346 5.80 -32.24 0.02
C CYS A 346 5.98 -33.70 0.44
N ASP A 347 5.09 -34.23 1.27
CA ASP A 347 5.13 -35.63 1.75
C ASP A 347 4.66 -36.66 0.69
N LEU A 348 4.87 -36.34 -0.59
CA LEU A 348 4.44 -37.17 -1.71
C LEU A 348 5.63 -37.86 -2.36
N PRO A 349 5.42 -39.04 -2.98
CA PRO A 349 6.50 -39.73 -3.69
C PRO A 349 7.13 -38.82 -4.75
N GLU A 350 8.46 -38.77 -4.77
CA GLU A 350 9.25 -37.91 -5.65
C GLU A 350 8.80 -38.03 -7.11
N ASP A 351 8.57 -39.26 -7.59
CA ASP A 351 8.13 -39.53 -8.95
C ASP A 351 6.80 -38.86 -9.31
N GLN A 352 5.85 -38.80 -8.37
CA GLN A 352 4.56 -38.15 -8.59
C GLN A 352 4.71 -36.63 -8.70
N VAL A 353 5.54 -36.04 -7.84
CA VAL A 353 5.85 -34.61 -7.90
C VAL A 353 6.53 -34.27 -9.22
N ARG A 354 7.58 -35.02 -9.60
CA ARG A 354 8.31 -34.81 -10.85
C ARG A 354 7.44 -35.00 -12.10
N ALA A 355 6.50 -35.95 -12.07
CA ALA A 355 5.54 -36.15 -13.15
C ALA A 355 4.65 -34.91 -13.35
N CYS A 356 4.25 -34.23 -12.27
CA CYS A 356 3.45 -33.00 -12.36
C CYS A 356 4.20 -31.84 -13.05
N PHE A 357 5.54 -31.82 -13.00
CA PHE A 357 6.36 -30.81 -13.67
C PHE A 357 6.63 -31.11 -15.15
N GLN A 358 6.25 -32.28 -15.67
CA GLN A 358 6.48 -32.63 -17.08
C GLN A 358 5.90 -31.55 -18.03
N PRO A 359 4.62 -31.14 -17.93
CA PRO A 359 4.05 -30.17 -18.86
C PRO A 359 4.85 -28.86 -18.92
N LEU A 360 5.32 -28.38 -17.76
CA LEU A 360 6.16 -27.20 -17.66
C LEU A 360 7.53 -27.41 -18.30
N ARG A 361 8.17 -28.57 -18.12
CA ARG A 361 9.45 -28.91 -18.77
C ARG A 361 9.31 -28.96 -20.29
N SER A 362 8.21 -29.52 -20.79
CA SER A 362 7.90 -29.55 -22.22
C SER A 362 7.76 -28.12 -22.78
N GLN A 363 6.98 -27.26 -22.12
CA GLN A 363 6.89 -25.84 -22.49
C GLN A 363 8.25 -25.13 -22.47
N LEU A 364 9.10 -25.39 -21.48
CA LEU A 364 10.44 -24.78 -21.38
C LEU A 364 11.40 -25.24 -22.50
N ARG A 365 11.08 -26.31 -23.22
CA ARG A 365 11.78 -26.80 -24.42
C ARG A 365 11.17 -26.26 -25.72
N GLU A 366 10.07 -25.52 -25.68
CA GLU A 366 9.52 -24.89 -26.88
C GLU A 366 10.25 -23.58 -27.23
N LYS A 367 10.22 -23.22 -28.51
CA LYS A 367 10.62 -21.87 -28.94
C LYS A 367 9.50 -20.91 -28.59
N PHE A 368 9.87 -19.68 -28.20
CA PHE A 368 8.90 -18.66 -27.81
C PHE A 368 7.85 -18.41 -28.90
N ASN A 369 8.25 -18.41 -30.18
CA ASN A 369 7.32 -18.21 -31.30
C ASN A 369 6.22 -19.27 -31.36
N ASP A 370 6.54 -20.53 -31.04
CA ASP A 370 5.58 -21.63 -31.11
C ASP A 370 4.56 -21.54 -29.96
N ALA A 371 5.03 -21.26 -28.75
CA ALA A 371 4.17 -21.12 -27.57
C ALA A 371 3.23 -19.90 -27.59
N VAL A 372 3.51 -18.90 -28.43
CA VAL A 372 2.68 -17.68 -28.57
C VAL A 372 1.85 -17.66 -29.86
N LYS A 373 1.86 -18.73 -30.66
CA LYS A 373 0.99 -18.85 -31.85
C LYS A 373 -0.48 -18.64 -31.41
N GLY A 374 -1.12 -17.60 -31.94
CA GLY A 374 -2.50 -17.22 -31.62
C GLY A 374 -2.69 -16.05 -30.65
N LEU A 375 -1.62 -15.52 -30.03
CA LEU A 375 -1.74 -14.32 -29.20
C LEU A 375 -1.74 -13.04 -30.06
N LYS A 376 -2.71 -12.13 -29.81
CA LYS A 376 -2.94 -10.88 -30.57
C LYS A 376 -1.78 -9.86 -30.58
N LYS A 377 -0.62 -10.11 -29.93
CA LYS A 377 0.47 -9.12 -29.76
C LYS A 377 1.89 -9.68 -30.00
N PRO A 378 2.19 -10.32 -31.14
CA PRO A 378 3.50 -10.93 -31.41
C PRO A 378 4.59 -9.89 -31.74
N ALA A 379 4.24 -8.64 -32.06
CA ALA A 379 5.20 -7.59 -32.42
C ALA A 379 6.07 -7.14 -31.23
N LYS A 380 5.49 -7.06 -30.03
CA LYS A 380 6.18 -6.55 -28.82
C LYS A 380 7.36 -7.43 -28.38
N TYR A 381 7.36 -8.70 -28.76
CA TYR A 381 8.36 -9.70 -28.36
C TYR A 381 9.11 -10.27 -29.57
N ALA A 382 9.26 -9.48 -30.64
CA ALA A 382 9.96 -9.91 -31.86
C ALA A 382 11.37 -10.46 -31.57
N HIS A 383 12.12 -9.79 -30.69
CA HIS A 383 13.46 -10.19 -30.25
C HIS A 383 13.50 -11.54 -29.49
N LEU A 384 12.38 -12.05 -28.99
CA LEU A 384 12.32 -13.34 -28.27
C LEU A 384 11.93 -14.52 -29.16
N ARG A 385 11.39 -14.29 -30.37
CA ARG A 385 10.76 -15.34 -31.20
C ARG A 385 11.60 -16.59 -31.40
N ARG A 386 12.90 -16.43 -31.65
CA ARG A 386 13.82 -17.55 -31.93
C ARG A 386 14.40 -18.20 -30.67
N ARG A 387 14.17 -17.62 -29.48
CA ARG A 387 14.73 -18.12 -28.22
C ARG A 387 13.85 -19.21 -27.63
N MET A 388 14.51 -20.19 -27.02
CA MET A 388 13.87 -21.22 -26.21
C MET A 388 13.28 -20.60 -24.94
N ILE A 389 12.06 -20.95 -24.56
CA ILE A 389 11.39 -20.38 -23.38
C ILE A 389 12.24 -20.59 -22.12
N GLY A 390 12.82 -21.78 -21.94
CA GLY A 390 13.67 -22.09 -20.79
C GLY A 390 14.95 -21.24 -20.67
N ARG A 391 15.40 -20.59 -21.77
CA ARG A 391 16.54 -19.66 -21.78
C ARG A 391 16.13 -18.21 -21.53
N LEU A 392 14.85 -17.91 -21.46
CA LEU A 392 14.36 -16.59 -21.09
C LEU A 392 14.49 -16.40 -19.58
N THR A 393 14.53 -15.16 -19.15
CA THR A 393 14.47 -14.75 -17.74
C THR A 393 13.09 -14.14 -17.45
N LEU A 394 12.68 -14.12 -16.18
CA LEU A 394 11.42 -13.46 -15.79
C LEU A 394 11.39 -11.98 -16.20
N ALA A 395 12.54 -11.29 -16.12
CA ALA A 395 12.66 -9.89 -16.53
C ALA A 395 12.33 -9.68 -18.02
N GLU A 396 12.84 -10.55 -18.89
CA GLU A 396 12.56 -10.52 -20.34
C GLU A 396 11.07 -10.81 -20.62
N CYS A 397 10.46 -11.72 -19.86
CA CYS A 397 9.03 -12.04 -20.00
C CYS A 397 8.11 -10.89 -19.54
N CYS A 398 8.54 -10.01 -18.64
CA CYS A 398 7.75 -8.86 -18.21
C CYS A 398 7.71 -7.72 -19.26
N GLY A 399 8.66 -7.70 -20.21
CA GLY A 399 8.66 -6.74 -21.31
C GLY A 399 10.06 -6.43 -21.89
N PRO A 400 10.12 -5.78 -23.06
CA PRO A 400 11.39 -5.45 -23.74
C PRO A 400 12.22 -4.36 -23.05
N ARG A 401 11.61 -3.53 -22.19
CA ARG A 401 12.31 -2.43 -21.50
C ARG A 401 12.80 -2.92 -20.14
N ARG A 402 13.95 -2.43 -19.69
CA ARG A 402 14.40 -2.60 -18.30
C ARG A 402 13.34 -1.98 -17.37
N LEU A 403 12.49 -2.84 -16.81
CA LEU A 403 11.50 -2.44 -15.83
C LEU A 403 12.16 -2.30 -14.46
N SER A 404 11.74 -1.29 -13.69
CA SER A 404 12.10 -1.24 -12.27
C SER A 404 11.54 -2.46 -11.54
N VAL A 405 12.22 -2.87 -10.47
CA VAL A 405 11.80 -3.97 -9.59
C VAL A 405 10.34 -3.80 -9.16
N ARG A 406 9.91 -2.56 -8.88
CA ARG A 406 8.53 -2.22 -8.50
C ARG A 406 7.53 -2.55 -9.61
N ARG A 407 7.76 -2.09 -10.84
CA ARG A 407 6.86 -2.36 -11.97
C ARG A 407 6.79 -3.86 -12.27
N MET A 408 7.92 -4.55 -12.20
CA MET A 408 7.98 -5.99 -12.39
C MET A 408 7.19 -6.76 -11.30
N ALA A 409 7.30 -6.35 -10.04
CA ALA A 409 6.56 -6.94 -8.94
C ALA A 409 5.03 -6.80 -9.12
N VAL A 410 4.55 -5.67 -9.65
CA VAL A 410 3.13 -5.46 -9.97
C VAL A 410 2.67 -6.43 -11.08
N ILE A 411 3.47 -6.58 -12.15
CA ILE A 411 3.17 -7.52 -13.24
C ILE A 411 3.10 -8.96 -12.71
N ILE A 412 4.08 -9.38 -11.91
CA ILE A 412 4.12 -10.70 -11.27
C ILE A 412 2.89 -10.91 -10.39
N SER A 413 2.51 -9.92 -9.58
CA SER A 413 1.32 -10.00 -8.74
C SER A 413 0.05 -10.21 -9.58
N ASN A 414 -0.08 -9.48 -10.68
CA ASN A 414 -1.21 -9.64 -11.61
C ASN A 414 -1.23 -11.03 -12.25
N TRP A 415 -0.07 -11.56 -12.68
CA TRP A 415 0.04 -12.93 -13.17
C TRP A 415 -0.44 -13.94 -12.11
N CYS A 416 0.01 -13.80 -10.87
CA CYS A 416 -0.40 -14.70 -9.78
C CYS A 416 -1.91 -14.63 -9.54
N HIS A 417 -2.51 -13.44 -9.58
CA HIS A 417 -3.97 -13.29 -9.46
C HIS A 417 -4.73 -13.94 -10.61
N GLU A 418 -4.27 -13.78 -11.85
CA GLU A 418 -4.88 -14.40 -13.03
C GLU A 418 -4.78 -15.92 -12.98
N VAL A 419 -3.59 -16.44 -12.67
CA VAL A 419 -3.34 -17.87 -12.55
C VAL A 419 -4.20 -18.47 -11.45
N ARG A 420 -4.23 -17.84 -10.27
CA ARG A 420 -5.11 -18.26 -9.15
C ARG A 420 -6.57 -18.32 -9.61
N ALA A 421 -7.07 -17.32 -10.33
CA ALA A 421 -8.44 -17.33 -10.83
C ALA A 421 -8.72 -18.46 -11.85
N ARG A 422 -7.74 -18.83 -12.67
CA ARG A 422 -7.87 -19.95 -13.63
C ARG A 422 -7.83 -21.30 -12.94
N VAL A 423 -6.92 -21.48 -11.98
CA VAL A 423 -6.86 -22.67 -11.12
C VAL A 423 -8.20 -22.87 -10.43
N ALA A 424 -8.79 -21.80 -9.87
CA ALA A 424 -10.15 -21.82 -9.30
C ALA A 424 -11.17 -22.49 -10.22
N LYS A 425 -11.22 -21.96 -11.44
CA LYS A 425 -12.23 -22.31 -12.42
C LYS A 425 -12.05 -23.73 -12.89
N GLN A 426 -10.81 -24.19 -13.00
CA GLN A 426 -10.51 -25.56 -13.41
C GLN A 426 -10.75 -26.56 -12.27
N ALA A 427 -10.37 -26.21 -11.05
CA ALA A 427 -10.60 -27.01 -9.86
C ALA A 427 -12.09 -27.25 -9.63
N LEU A 428 -12.93 -26.23 -9.84
CA LEU A 428 -14.40 -26.37 -9.79
C LEU A 428 -14.99 -27.24 -10.90
N LYS A 429 -14.27 -27.54 -11.98
CA LYS A 429 -14.75 -28.44 -13.04
C LYS A 429 -14.39 -29.89 -12.76
N ASP A 430 -13.22 -30.11 -12.17
CA ASP A 430 -12.72 -31.44 -11.85
C ASP A 430 -13.62 -32.10 -10.79
N ALA A 431 -14.24 -33.22 -11.15
CA ALA A 431 -15.17 -33.93 -10.27
C ALA A 431 -14.45 -34.57 -9.07
N LYS A 432 -13.22 -35.07 -9.29
CA LYS A 432 -12.40 -35.65 -8.23
C LYS A 432 -11.93 -34.57 -7.27
N PHE A 433 -11.41 -33.46 -7.79
CA PHE A 433 -11.07 -32.30 -6.95
C PHE A 433 -12.27 -31.81 -6.16
N ARG A 434 -13.46 -31.74 -6.76
CA ARG A 434 -14.68 -31.35 -6.04
C ARG A 434 -15.05 -32.35 -4.94
N ALA A 435 -14.92 -33.66 -5.18
CA ALA A 435 -15.19 -34.67 -4.17
C ALA A 435 -14.20 -34.55 -3.00
N ASP A 436 -12.91 -34.47 -3.30
CA ASP A 436 -11.82 -34.37 -2.30
C ASP A 436 -11.86 -33.02 -1.56
N LEU A 437 -12.27 -31.96 -2.26
CA LEU A 437 -12.57 -30.68 -1.64
C LEU A 437 -13.83 -30.81 -0.76
N ASN A 438 -14.90 -31.46 -1.21
CA ASN A 438 -16.14 -31.57 -0.42
C ASN A 438 -15.98 -32.43 0.83
N SER A 439 -15.02 -33.36 0.85
CA SER A 439 -14.67 -34.13 2.03
C SER A 439 -13.83 -33.35 3.04
N LEU A 440 -13.28 -32.20 2.66
CA LEU A 440 -12.61 -31.32 3.61
C LEU A 440 -13.62 -30.58 4.51
N PRO A 441 -13.25 -30.32 5.77
CA PRO A 441 -13.93 -29.32 6.60
C PRO A 441 -14.14 -28.00 5.85
N LEU A 442 -15.26 -27.32 6.13
CA LEU A 442 -15.71 -26.10 5.44
C LEU A 442 -14.66 -24.99 5.40
N ASP A 443 -13.83 -24.92 6.43
CA ASP A 443 -12.72 -23.99 6.59
C ASP A 443 -11.54 -24.34 5.65
N ALA A 444 -11.15 -25.62 5.55
CA ALA A 444 -10.12 -26.06 4.64
C ALA A 444 -10.55 -25.82 3.18
N ARG A 445 -11.83 -26.10 2.84
CA ARG A 445 -12.43 -25.80 1.52
C ARG A 445 -12.29 -24.34 1.13
N ALA A 446 -12.52 -23.46 2.09
CA ALA A 446 -12.42 -22.04 1.91
C ALA A 446 -11.00 -21.59 1.51
N ARG A 447 -9.96 -22.15 2.14
CA ARG A 447 -8.55 -21.81 1.83
C ARG A 447 -8.16 -22.13 0.39
N LEU A 448 -8.78 -23.15 -0.20
CA LEU A 448 -8.35 -23.77 -1.44
C LEU A 448 -9.11 -23.26 -2.67
N LEU A 449 -10.36 -22.80 -2.50
CA LEU A 449 -11.14 -22.21 -3.58
C LEU A 449 -10.85 -20.71 -3.75
N PRO A 450 -10.40 -20.28 -4.92
CA PRO A 450 -10.41 -18.87 -5.26
C PRO A 450 -11.86 -18.44 -5.42
N LYS A 451 -12.24 -17.38 -4.71
CA LYS A 451 -13.59 -16.79 -4.72
C LYS A 451 -14.15 -16.73 -6.16
N PRO A 452 -15.45 -16.92 -6.40
CA PRO A 452 -16.03 -16.67 -7.73
C PRO A 452 -15.80 -15.20 -8.15
N ARG A 453 -15.66 -14.94 -9.46
CA ARG A 453 -15.83 -13.57 -9.96
C ARG A 453 -17.33 -13.29 -9.97
N PRO A 454 -17.82 -12.14 -9.47
CA PRO A 454 -19.18 -11.74 -9.80
C PRO A 454 -19.27 -11.76 -11.32
N SER A 455 -20.23 -12.52 -11.85
CA SER A 455 -20.54 -12.44 -13.27
C SER A 455 -20.81 -10.97 -13.55
N LYS A 456 -20.06 -10.37 -14.49
CA LYS A 456 -20.52 -9.10 -15.06
C LYS A 456 -21.91 -9.44 -15.59
N ARG A 457 -22.97 -8.98 -14.91
CA ARG A 457 -24.30 -8.88 -15.50
C ARG A 457 -24.11 -8.06 -16.77
N ARG A 458 -23.91 -8.74 -17.90
CA ARG A 458 -24.16 -8.14 -19.20
C ARG A 458 -25.62 -7.77 -19.13
N GLY A 459 -25.93 -6.50 -19.34
CA GLY A 459 -27.30 -6.00 -19.36
C GLY A 459 -28.15 -6.94 -20.20
N ALA A 460 -29.00 -7.71 -19.53
CA ALA A 460 -30.17 -8.25 -20.16
C ALA A 460 -31.04 -7.02 -20.43
N THR A 461 -31.19 -6.71 -21.71
CA THR A 461 -32.22 -5.82 -22.21
C THR A 461 -33.54 -6.22 -21.58
N SER A 462 -34.13 -5.26 -20.86
CA SER A 462 -35.52 -5.15 -20.44
C SER A 462 -36.47 -6.25 -20.95
N GLY A 463 -36.63 -7.29 -20.14
CA GLY A 463 -37.86 -8.06 -20.09
C GLY A 463 -38.66 -7.55 -18.89
N THR A 464 -39.90 -7.14 -19.14
CA THR A 464 -40.86 -6.58 -18.17
C THR A 464 -40.97 -7.48 -16.94
N VAL A 465 -40.43 -7.02 -15.80
CA VAL A 465 -40.65 -7.65 -14.50
C VAL A 465 -41.82 -6.95 -13.83
N ALA A 466 -42.87 -7.72 -13.52
CA ALA A 466 -44.02 -7.26 -12.76
C ALA A 466 -43.58 -6.66 -11.42
N GLN A 467 -44.11 -5.47 -11.09
CA GLN A 467 -43.89 -4.84 -9.79
C GLN A 467 -44.47 -5.70 -8.68
N PRO A 468 -43.75 -5.91 -7.55
CA PRO A 468 -44.34 -6.47 -6.36
C PRO A 468 -45.39 -5.50 -5.77
N PRO A 469 -46.42 -6.00 -5.08
CA PRO A 469 -47.48 -5.17 -4.52
C PRO A 469 -46.93 -4.20 -3.48
N ARG A 470 -47.43 -2.96 -3.51
CA ARG A 470 -47.09 -1.94 -2.53
C ARG A 470 -47.53 -2.39 -1.13
N PRO A 471 -46.70 -2.18 -0.09
CA PRO A 471 -47.13 -2.37 1.28
C PRO A 471 -48.21 -1.35 1.66
N PRO A 472 -49.13 -1.71 2.58
CA PRO A 472 -50.22 -0.84 3.01
C PRO A 472 -49.68 0.44 3.67
N GLN A 473 -50.23 1.58 3.27
CA GLN A 473 -49.90 2.88 3.84
C GLN A 473 -50.48 2.98 5.26
N LEU A 474 -49.63 3.27 6.24
CA LEU A 474 -50.05 3.65 7.58
C LEU A 474 -50.64 5.07 7.57
N PRO A 475 -51.64 5.35 8.43
CA PRO A 475 -52.29 6.66 8.48
C PRO A 475 -51.35 7.76 8.97
N ASN A 476 -51.46 8.92 8.32
CA ASN A 476 -50.73 10.15 8.63
C ASN A 476 -50.94 10.59 10.09
N VAL A 477 -49.91 10.45 10.91
CA VAL A 477 -49.82 11.13 12.21
C VAL A 477 -49.28 12.54 11.97
N ARG A 478 -50.13 13.56 12.16
CA ARG A 478 -49.74 14.97 12.14
C ARG A 478 -48.91 15.29 13.39
N HIS A 479 -47.63 15.63 13.21
CA HIS A 479 -46.84 16.27 14.27
C HIS A 479 -47.08 17.79 14.30
N PRO A 480 -47.13 18.43 15.49
CA PRO A 480 -47.36 19.85 15.64
C PRO A 480 -46.14 20.67 15.20
N GLN A 481 -46.41 21.82 14.56
CA GLN A 481 -45.41 22.78 14.10
C GLN A 481 -44.68 23.42 15.29
N ALA A 482 -43.35 23.32 15.30
CA ALA A 482 -42.50 24.05 16.23
C ALA A 482 -42.41 25.52 15.80
N GLY A 483 -42.87 26.40 16.70
CA GLY A 483 -42.84 27.85 16.53
C GLY A 483 -41.42 28.42 16.47
N SER A 484 -41.26 29.43 15.63
CA SER A 484 -40.08 30.26 15.46
C SER A 484 -39.85 31.16 16.69
N ALA A 485 -38.62 31.17 17.21
CA ALA A 485 -38.17 32.16 18.18
C ALA A 485 -37.30 33.23 17.50
N PRO A 486 -37.48 34.53 17.80
CA PRO A 486 -36.79 35.61 17.11
C PRO A 486 -35.39 35.90 17.69
N ALA A 487 -34.49 36.35 16.80
CA ALA A 487 -33.15 36.79 17.11
C ALA A 487 -33.13 38.06 17.97
N ARG A 488 -32.45 38.01 19.12
CA ARG A 488 -32.06 39.21 19.88
C ARG A 488 -30.67 39.66 19.44
N ARG A 489 -30.62 40.89 18.90
CA ARG A 489 -29.41 41.72 18.81
C ARG A 489 -28.98 42.13 20.22
N TRP A 490 -27.68 42.12 20.48
CA TRP A 490 -27.07 42.97 21.52
C TRP A 490 -25.89 43.72 20.92
N ALA A 491 -25.84 45.00 21.30
CA ALA A 491 -24.76 45.96 21.07
C ALA A 491 -23.53 45.62 21.92
#